data_AF-A0A2M7YBD2-F1
#
_entry.id   AF-A0A2M7YBD2-F1
#
_cell.length_a   1.000
_cell.length_b   1.000
_cell.length_c   1.000
_cell.angle_alpha   90.00
_cell.angle_beta   90.00
_cell.angle_gamma   90.00
#
_symmetry.space_group_name_H-M   'P 1'
#
loop_
_entity.id
_entity.type
_entity.pdbx_description
1 polymer ?
#
loop_
_entity_poly.entity_id
_entity_poly.type
_entity_poly.pdbx_seq_one_letter_code
_entity_poly.pdbx_strand_id
1 'polypeptide(L)'
;MTPRDKPWLFRTYAGHSTAQKSNALYRGNLAKGQTGLSVAFDLPTQTGYDSDHVLAKGEVGKVGVPVSHLGDMRMLFDQIPLDQMNTSMTINATAAWLLALYVAVAEEQGADLSQLQGTVQNDIIKEYLSRGTYVFPPEPSLRLIADIAAWCYTEVPKWNPMNVCSYHLQEAGATPEQELAFALVTAIAVLDTVKAQGEVAEADFPEMVSRISFFVNAGIRFVTELCKMRAFVDLWDEICETR
;
A
#
# COMPACT_ATOMS: atom_id res chain seq x y z
N MET A 1 30.85 3.53 20.60
CA MET A 1 29.69 4.32 20.19
C MET A 1 28.78 3.40 19.41
N THR A 2 27.54 3.21 19.85
CA THR A 2 26.53 2.47 19.10
C THR A 2 26.40 3.09 17.71
N PRO A 3 26.35 2.31 16.61
CA PRO A 3 26.14 2.85 15.28
C PRO A 3 24.89 3.74 15.27
N ARG A 4 24.98 4.91 14.64
CA ARG A 4 23.82 5.79 14.47
C ARG A 4 22.81 5.11 13.55
N ASP A 5 21.55 5.10 13.93
CA ASP A 5 20.48 4.55 13.09
C ASP A 5 20.43 5.24 11.74
N LYS A 6 20.08 4.47 10.71
CA LYS A 6 19.84 5.02 9.37
C LYS A 6 18.63 5.97 9.43
N PRO A 7 18.66 7.11 8.70
CA PRO A 7 17.49 7.99 8.62
C PRO A 7 16.32 7.28 7.93
N TRP A 8 15.09 7.76 8.19
CA TRP A 8 13.90 7.27 7.50
C TRP A 8 13.94 7.57 6.00
N LEU A 9 13.18 6.80 5.22
CA LEU A 9 13.07 6.99 3.78
C LEU A 9 12.19 8.19 3.44
N PHE A 10 12.63 9.02 2.49
CA PHE A 10 11.82 10.09 1.94
C PHE A 10 11.03 9.58 0.73
N ARG A 11 9.70 9.48 0.88
CA ARG A 11 8.77 9.12 -0.20
C ARG A 11 7.75 10.22 -0.41
N THR A 12 7.87 10.93 -1.52
CA THR A 12 6.86 11.90 -1.92
C THR A 12 5.76 11.17 -2.68
N TYR A 13 4.53 11.25 -2.16
CA TYR A 13 3.33 10.77 -2.83
C TYR A 13 3.05 11.61 -4.08
N ALA A 14 3.05 10.96 -5.25
CA ALA A 14 2.98 11.67 -6.51
C ALA A 14 2.21 10.86 -7.57
N GLY A 15 1.38 11.57 -8.33
CA GLY A 15 0.69 11.09 -9.52
C GLY A 15 0.16 12.30 -10.28
N HIS A 16 0.18 12.22 -11.60
CA HIS A 16 -0.23 13.30 -12.49
C HIS A 16 -1.12 12.73 -13.61
N SER A 17 -1.87 13.62 -14.24
CA SER A 17 -2.90 13.36 -15.25
C SER A 17 -2.67 12.32 -16.36
N THR A 18 -1.44 11.90 -16.64
CA THR A 18 -1.16 10.76 -17.52
C THR A 18 0.03 9.94 -17.03
N ALA A 19 0.16 8.70 -17.50
CA ALA A 19 1.30 7.83 -17.19
C ALA A 19 2.64 8.48 -17.55
N GLN A 20 2.74 9.12 -18.72
CA GLN A 20 3.98 9.77 -19.18
C GLN A 20 4.35 10.98 -18.33
N LYS A 21 3.37 11.79 -17.90
CA LYS A 21 3.64 12.93 -17.00
C LYS A 21 4.05 12.46 -15.61
N SER A 22 3.42 11.40 -15.11
CA SER A 22 3.79 10.77 -13.84
C SER A 22 5.21 10.19 -13.90
N ASN A 23 5.55 9.48 -14.98
CA ASN A 23 6.90 8.97 -15.22
C ASN A 23 7.95 10.11 -15.22
N ALA A 24 7.71 11.18 -15.98
CA ALA A 24 8.61 12.33 -16.03
C ALA A 24 8.82 12.96 -14.63
N LEU A 25 7.75 13.05 -13.83
CA LEU A 25 7.81 13.51 -12.45
C LEU A 25 8.64 12.56 -11.57
N TYR A 26 8.43 11.25 -11.68
CA TYR A 26 9.18 10.24 -10.91
C TYR A 26 10.67 10.31 -11.22
N ARG A 27 11.04 10.31 -12.51
CA ARG A 27 12.44 10.43 -12.93
C ARG A 27 13.07 11.74 -12.45
N GLY A 28 12.31 12.84 -12.53
CA GLY A 28 12.75 14.14 -12.03
C GLY A 28 13.00 14.15 -10.51
N ASN A 29 12.18 13.44 -9.73
CA ASN A 29 12.37 13.33 -8.29
C ASN A 29 13.52 12.38 -7.91
N LEU A 30 13.66 11.24 -8.60
CA LEU A 30 14.77 10.32 -8.41
C LEU A 30 16.11 11.03 -8.67
N ALA A 31 16.20 11.84 -9.74
CA ALA A 31 17.38 12.65 -10.04
C ALA A 31 17.71 13.70 -8.94
N LYS A 32 16.74 14.06 -8.10
CA LYS A 32 16.90 14.97 -6.96
C LYS A 32 17.17 14.25 -5.64
N GLY A 33 17.34 12.92 -5.65
CA GLY A 33 17.67 12.13 -4.47
C GLY A 33 16.48 11.50 -3.74
N GLN A 34 15.27 11.49 -4.33
CA GLN A 34 14.19 10.64 -3.83
C GLN A 34 14.61 9.17 -3.96
N THR A 35 14.40 8.37 -2.91
CA THR A 35 14.92 6.99 -2.81
C THR A 35 13.85 5.91 -2.91
N GLY A 36 12.57 6.29 -2.99
CA GLY A 36 11.47 5.36 -3.21
C GLY A 36 10.32 6.04 -3.95
N LEU A 37 9.53 5.25 -4.67
CA LEU A 37 8.39 5.74 -5.43
C LEU A 37 7.11 5.60 -4.61
N SER A 38 6.14 6.48 -4.88
CA SER A 38 4.83 6.44 -4.24
C SER A 38 3.78 6.90 -5.25
N VAL A 39 2.99 5.96 -5.74
CA VAL A 39 2.08 6.12 -6.88
C VAL A 39 0.68 6.47 -6.40
N ALA A 40 0.16 7.61 -6.88
CA ALA A 40 -1.23 8.01 -6.72
C ALA A 40 -2.03 7.68 -7.98
N PHE A 41 -3.09 6.89 -7.86
CA PHE A 41 -3.97 6.52 -8.97
C PHE A 41 -5.19 7.43 -9.05
N ASP A 42 -5.80 7.55 -10.22
CA ASP A 42 -7.05 8.29 -10.38
C ASP A 42 -8.26 7.53 -9.79
N LEU A 43 -9.41 8.19 -9.70
CA LEU A 43 -10.60 7.59 -9.09
C LEU A 43 -11.15 6.38 -9.90
N PRO A 44 -11.23 6.42 -11.24
CA PRO A 44 -11.59 5.25 -12.04
C PRO A 44 -10.72 4.02 -11.75
N THR A 45 -9.39 4.16 -11.73
CA THR A 45 -8.46 3.07 -11.41
C THR A 45 -8.67 2.53 -10.00
N GLN A 46 -8.92 3.42 -9.02
CA GLN A 46 -9.20 3.03 -7.63
C GLN A 46 -10.51 2.24 -7.47
N THR A 47 -11.49 2.50 -8.34
CA THR A 47 -12.85 1.92 -8.27
C THR A 47 -13.11 0.84 -9.32
N GLY A 48 -12.08 0.42 -10.05
CA GLY A 48 -12.16 -0.70 -11.00
C GLY A 48 -12.84 -0.37 -12.33
N TYR A 49 -12.84 0.90 -12.75
CA TYR A 49 -13.36 1.33 -14.03
C TYR A 49 -12.24 1.67 -15.02
N ASP A 50 -12.40 1.21 -16.25
CA ASP A 50 -11.59 1.67 -17.38
C ASP A 50 -11.87 3.14 -17.71
N SER A 51 -10.91 3.79 -18.34
CA SER A 51 -10.96 5.23 -18.65
C SER A 51 -12.12 5.62 -19.60
N ASP A 52 -12.62 4.68 -20.39
CA ASP A 52 -13.74 4.88 -21.31
C ASP A 52 -15.10 4.48 -20.71
N HIS A 53 -15.13 3.97 -19.48
CA HIS A 53 -16.36 3.63 -18.79
C HIS A 53 -17.21 4.88 -18.51
N VAL A 54 -18.54 4.75 -18.64
CA VAL A 54 -19.46 5.89 -18.49
C VAL A 54 -19.35 6.60 -17.13
N LEU A 55 -19.06 5.85 -16.06
CA LEU A 55 -18.87 6.39 -14.70
C LEU A 55 -17.49 7.03 -14.48
N ALA A 56 -16.51 6.79 -15.35
CA ALA A 56 -15.17 7.39 -15.25
C ALA A 56 -15.12 8.83 -15.79
N LYS A 57 -16.14 9.23 -16.57
CA LYS A 57 -16.17 10.53 -17.26
C LYS A 57 -16.01 11.70 -16.28
N GLY A 58 -14.95 12.48 -16.49
CA GLY A 58 -14.64 13.67 -15.68
C GLY A 58 -13.70 13.42 -14.50
N GLU A 59 -13.37 12.16 -14.22
CA GLU A 59 -12.49 11.77 -13.11
C GLU A 59 -11.16 11.17 -13.59
N VAL A 60 -11.06 10.79 -14.86
CA VAL A 60 -9.83 10.25 -15.49
C VAL A 60 -8.66 11.23 -15.32
N GLY A 61 -7.59 10.79 -14.68
CA GLY A 61 -6.37 11.56 -14.48
C GLY A 61 -6.47 12.78 -13.55
N LYS A 62 -7.60 12.97 -12.85
CA LYS A 62 -7.85 14.21 -12.07
C LYS A 62 -7.08 14.23 -10.75
N VAL A 63 -7.04 13.10 -10.06
CA VAL A 63 -6.45 12.95 -8.71
C VAL A 63 -5.24 12.01 -8.66
N GLY A 64 -4.81 11.53 -9.81
CA GLY A 64 -3.70 10.58 -9.93
C GLY A 64 -3.54 10.11 -11.37
N VAL A 65 -2.72 9.08 -11.56
CA VAL A 65 -2.48 8.48 -12.87
C VAL A 65 -3.61 7.50 -13.25
N PRO A 66 -4.15 7.56 -14.47
CA PRO A 66 -5.02 6.50 -15.00
C PRO A 66 -4.19 5.28 -15.38
N VAL A 67 -4.60 4.09 -14.96
CA VAL A 67 -4.01 2.80 -15.37
C VAL A 67 -5.14 1.81 -15.66
N SER A 68 -5.40 1.57 -16.94
CA SER A 68 -6.44 0.63 -17.39
C SER A 68 -5.86 -0.72 -17.81
N HIS A 69 -4.63 -0.73 -18.35
CA HIS A 69 -3.99 -1.95 -18.84
C HIS A 69 -2.46 -1.94 -18.68
N LEU A 70 -1.80 -3.05 -19.00
CA LEU A 70 -0.35 -3.22 -18.92
C LEU A 70 0.43 -2.13 -19.68
N GLY A 71 -0.07 -1.64 -20.81
CA GLY A 71 0.56 -0.55 -21.56
C GLY A 71 0.73 0.74 -20.75
N ASP A 72 -0.20 1.06 -19.86
CA ASP A 72 -0.12 2.26 -19.01
C ASP A 72 0.94 2.07 -17.93
N MET A 73 1.00 0.87 -17.35
CA MET A 73 2.00 0.51 -16.35
C MET A 73 3.42 0.55 -16.96
N ARG A 74 3.59 0.05 -18.19
CA ARG A 74 4.85 0.17 -18.93
C ARG A 74 5.24 1.64 -19.13
N MET A 75 4.30 2.48 -19.57
CA MET A 75 4.55 3.91 -19.75
C MET A 75 4.86 4.62 -18.43
N LEU A 76 4.23 4.21 -17.33
CA LEU A 76 4.44 4.78 -16.00
C LEU A 76 5.86 4.54 -15.48
N PHE A 77 6.43 3.37 -15.78
CA PHE A 77 7.75 2.94 -15.31
C PHE A 77 8.81 2.85 -16.41
N ASP A 78 8.58 3.47 -17.57
CA ASP A 78 9.59 3.56 -18.62
C ASP A 78 10.88 4.20 -18.08
N GLN A 79 12.02 3.57 -18.36
CA GLN A 79 13.35 4.00 -17.88
C GLN A 79 13.48 4.09 -16.34
N ILE A 80 12.64 3.37 -15.59
CA ILE A 80 12.75 3.21 -14.13
C ILE A 80 12.97 1.73 -13.84
N PRO A 81 14.16 1.31 -13.36
CA PRO A 81 14.47 -0.08 -13.08
C PRO A 81 13.76 -0.55 -11.80
N LEU A 82 12.70 -1.36 -11.94
CA LEU A 82 11.83 -1.72 -10.81
C LEU A 82 12.53 -2.58 -9.74
N ASP A 83 13.52 -3.38 -10.12
CA ASP A 83 14.35 -4.21 -9.22
C ASP A 83 15.19 -3.39 -8.23
N GLN A 84 15.46 -2.12 -8.54
CA GLN A 84 16.22 -1.19 -7.71
C GLN A 84 15.33 -0.21 -6.95
N MET A 85 14.02 -0.22 -7.21
CA MET A 85 13.09 0.70 -6.59
C MET A 85 12.43 0.08 -5.36
N ASN A 86 12.09 0.94 -4.41
CA ASN A 86 11.09 0.59 -3.41
C ASN A 86 9.81 1.38 -3.71
N THR A 87 8.79 0.69 -4.23
CA THR A 87 7.57 1.33 -4.76
C THR A 87 6.39 1.14 -3.82
N SER A 88 5.75 2.24 -3.43
CA SER A 88 4.47 2.22 -2.73
C SER A 88 3.35 2.50 -3.72
N MET A 89 2.30 1.68 -3.72
CA MET A 89 1.08 1.87 -4.50
C MET A 89 -0.09 2.12 -3.55
N THR A 90 -0.59 3.35 -3.53
CA THR A 90 -1.77 3.72 -2.72
C THR A 90 -3.03 3.27 -3.45
N ILE A 91 -3.27 1.97 -3.41
CA ILE A 91 -4.36 1.28 -4.10
C ILE A 91 -4.97 0.22 -3.17
N ASN A 92 -6.29 0.07 -3.24
CA ASN A 92 -7.05 -0.76 -2.29
C ASN A 92 -7.92 -1.80 -3.02
N ALA A 93 -9.15 -1.47 -3.40
CA ALA A 93 -10.07 -2.45 -3.99
C ALA A 93 -9.53 -3.16 -5.24
N THR A 94 -8.71 -2.47 -6.02
CA THR A 94 -8.06 -3.00 -7.23
C THR A 94 -6.60 -3.40 -7.01
N ALA A 95 -6.13 -3.51 -5.76
CA ALA A 95 -4.72 -3.76 -5.45
C ALA A 95 -4.16 -5.03 -6.11
N ALA A 96 -4.92 -6.13 -6.14
CA ALA A 96 -4.52 -7.36 -6.83
C ALA A 96 -4.18 -7.11 -8.30
N TRP A 97 -5.05 -6.37 -9.01
CA TRP A 97 -4.88 -6.05 -10.41
C TRP A 97 -3.65 -5.18 -10.66
N LEU A 98 -3.50 -4.09 -9.90
CA LEU A 98 -2.38 -3.16 -10.08
C LEU A 98 -1.05 -3.82 -9.69
N LEU A 99 -1.03 -4.70 -8.69
CA LEU A 99 0.15 -5.49 -8.34
C LEU A 99 0.51 -6.45 -9.48
N ALA A 100 -0.45 -7.16 -10.06
CA ALA A 100 -0.20 -8.04 -11.20
C ALA A 100 0.38 -7.28 -12.40
N LEU A 101 -0.14 -6.09 -12.73
CA LEU A 101 0.41 -5.25 -13.79
C LEU A 101 1.83 -4.77 -13.46
N TYR A 102 2.09 -4.39 -12.21
CA TYR A 102 3.41 -3.94 -11.76
C TYR A 102 4.45 -5.06 -11.89
N VAL A 103 4.10 -6.27 -11.42
CA VAL A 103 4.95 -7.46 -11.50
C VAL A 103 5.22 -7.84 -12.94
N ALA A 104 4.22 -7.84 -13.82
CA ALA A 104 4.41 -8.12 -15.24
C ALA A 104 5.40 -7.14 -15.91
N VAL A 105 5.35 -5.85 -15.57
CA VAL A 105 6.36 -4.88 -16.05
C VAL A 105 7.74 -5.17 -15.47
N ALA A 106 7.84 -5.56 -14.20
CA ALA A 106 9.12 -5.93 -13.59
C ALA A 106 9.74 -7.16 -14.28
N GLU A 107 8.93 -8.18 -14.59
CA GLU A 107 9.37 -9.36 -15.35
C GLU A 107 9.85 -8.98 -16.77
N GLU A 108 9.13 -8.10 -17.47
CA GLU A 108 9.56 -7.60 -18.78
C GLU A 108 10.88 -6.83 -18.74
N GLN A 109 11.19 -6.18 -17.62
CA GLN A 109 12.49 -5.55 -17.37
C GLN A 109 13.58 -6.55 -16.98
N GLY A 110 13.25 -7.82 -16.76
CA GLY A 110 14.17 -8.87 -16.33
C GLY A 110 14.45 -8.89 -14.83
N ALA A 111 13.56 -8.33 -14.00
CA ALA A 111 13.71 -8.32 -12.55
C ALA A 111 13.59 -9.73 -11.95
N ASP A 112 14.42 -10.01 -10.94
CA ASP A 112 14.20 -11.14 -10.04
C ASP A 112 13.09 -10.78 -9.03
N LEU A 113 11.93 -11.43 -9.16
CA LEU A 113 10.77 -11.17 -8.32
C LEU A 113 11.05 -11.35 -6.82
N SER A 114 11.98 -12.23 -6.44
CA SER A 114 12.39 -12.42 -5.04
C SER A 114 13.08 -11.19 -4.44
N GLN A 115 13.57 -10.28 -5.29
CA GLN A 115 14.23 -9.04 -4.89
C GLN A 115 13.31 -7.82 -4.94
N LEU A 116 12.12 -7.95 -5.55
CA LEU A 116 11.20 -6.86 -5.78
C LEU A 116 10.68 -6.30 -4.44
N GLN A 117 10.84 -5.00 -4.25
CA GLN A 117 10.51 -4.32 -3.00
C GLN A 117 9.41 -3.30 -3.23
N GLY A 118 8.41 -3.34 -2.37
CA GLY A 118 7.34 -2.37 -2.43
C GLY A 118 6.22 -2.66 -1.47
N THR A 119 5.12 -1.98 -1.68
CA THR A 119 3.96 -2.02 -0.80
C THR A 119 2.71 -1.68 -1.61
N VAL A 120 1.67 -2.50 -1.48
CA VAL A 120 0.30 -2.08 -1.82
C VAL A 120 -0.39 -1.64 -0.53
N GLN A 121 -1.25 -0.62 -0.60
CA GLN A 121 -2.01 -0.22 0.59
C GLN A 121 -2.96 -1.34 1.04
N ASN A 122 -3.77 -1.85 0.11
CA ASN A 122 -4.58 -3.06 0.27
C ASN A 122 -5.38 -3.13 1.59
N ASP A 123 -5.87 -1.98 2.05
CA ASP A 123 -6.66 -1.87 3.28
C ASP A 123 -8.10 -1.54 2.91
N ILE A 124 -8.94 -2.56 2.78
CA ILE A 124 -10.35 -2.34 2.41
C ILE A 124 -11.22 -1.91 3.60
N ILE A 125 -10.83 -2.24 4.84
CA ILE A 125 -11.67 -1.96 6.01
C ILE A 125 -11.86 -0.44 6.15
N LYS A 126 -10.77 0.34 6.04
CA LYS A 126 -10.86 1.81 6.05
C LYS A 126 -11.59 2.40 4.83
N GLU A 127 -11.71 1.67 3.72
CA GLU A 127 -12.52 2.14 2.59
C GLU A 127 -14.00 2.23 2.95
N TYR A 128 -14.54 1.27 3.71
CA TYR A 128 -15.93 1.33 4.16
C TYR A 128 -16.18 2.40 5.21
N LEU A 129 -15.16 2.72 6.03
CA LEU A 129 -15.31 3.61 7.18
C LEU A 129 -15.05 5.09 6.86
N SER A 130 -14.12 5.40 5.95
CA SER A 130 -13.69 6.80 5.75
C SER A 130 -13.45 7.22 4.29
N ARG A 131 -13.03 6.31 3.40
CA ARG A 131 -12.47 6.71 2.09
C ARG A 131 -13.40 6.47 0.89
N GLY A 132 -14.23 5.43 0.93
CA GLY A 132 -15.32 5.22 -0.02
C GLY A 132 -14.96 4.61 -1.39
N THR A 133 -13.75 4.07 -1.59
CA THR A 133 -13.32 3.47 -2.86
C THR A 133 -13.34 1.93 -2.86
N TYR A 134 -14.30 1.33 -2.16
CA TYR A 134 -14.55 -0.11 -2.19
C TYR A 134 -15.31 -0.53 -3.47
N VAL A 135 -15.15 -1.80 -3.88
CA VAL A 135 -15.82 -2.37 -5.06
C VAL A 135 -16.69 -3.57 -4.67
N PHE A 136 -16.14 -4.52 -3.91
CA PHE A 136 -16.85 -5.71 -3.48
C PHE A 136 -17.44 -5.54 -2.07
N PRO A 137 -18.30 -6.45 -1.60
CA PRO A 137 -18.67 -6.53 -0.18
C PRO A 137 -17.47 -6.87 0.74
N PRO A 138 -17.62 -6.72 2.07
CA PRO A 138 -16.52 -6.91 3.02
C PRO A 138 -15.84 -8.28 2.96
N GLU A 139 -16.62 -9.37 2.98
CA GLU A 139 -16.09 -10.75 3.01
C GLU A 139 -15.22 -11.11 1.79
N PRO A 140 -15.67 -10.95 0.53
CA PRO A 140 -14.82 -11.21 -0.62
C PRO A 140 -13.61 -10.26 -0.71
N SER A 141 -13.74 -9.03 -0.19
CA SER A 141 -12.61 -8.10 -0.15
C SER A 141 -11.53 -8.54 0.84
N LEU A 142 -11.89 -9.04 2.02
CA LEU A 142 -10.95 -9.59 2.99
C LEU A 142 -10.25 -10.85 2.45
N ARG A 143 -10.99 -11.70 1.74
CA ARG A 143 -10.40 -12.84 1.02
C ARG A 143 -9.34 -12.38 0.02
N LEU A 144 -9.61 -11.36 -0.81
CA LEU A 144 -8.62 -10.86 -1.77
C LEU A 144 -7.37 -10.31 -1.08
N ILE A 145 -7.50 -9.68 0.09
CA ILE A 145 -6.34 -9.24 0.88
C ILE A 145 -5.49 -10.45 1.28
N ALA A 146 -6.13 -11.52 1.75
CA ALA A 146 -5.43 -12.73 2.16
C ALA A 146 -4.80 -13.49 0.97
N ASP A 147 -5.47 -13.55 -0.18
CA ASP A 147 -4.91 -14.09 -1.43
C ASP A 147 -3.65 -13.31 -1.86
N ILE A 148 -3.68 -11.97 -1.81
CA ILE A 148 -2.50 -11.13 -2.10
C ILE A 148 -1.38 -11.40 -1.09
N ALA A 149 -1.70 -11.56 0.20
CA ALA A 149 -0.71 -11.83 1.23
C ALA A 149 -0.01 -13.18 1.02
N ALA A 150 -0.78 -14.25 0.80
CA ALA A 150 -0.25 -15.59 0.51
C ALA A 150 0.58 -15.63 -0.78
N TRP A 151 0.15 -14.92 -1.82
CA TRP A 151 0.90 -14.80 -3.06
C TRP A 151 2.21 -14.02 -2.88
N CYS A 152 2.18 -12.88 -2.16
CA CYS A 152 3.40 -12.11 -1.88
C CYS A 152 4.40 -12.93 -1.06
N TYR A 153 3.90 -13.70 -0.09
CA TYR A 153 4.71 -14.58 0.75
C TYR A 153 5.55 -15.58 -0.06
N THR A 154 5.00 -16.10 -1.16
CA THR A 154 5.66 -17.13 -1.98
C THR A 154 6.45 -16.56 -3.16
N GLU A 155 5.86 -15.63 -3.91
CA GLU A 155 6.41 -15.20 -5.20
C GLU A 155 7.23 -13.90 -5.12
N VAL A 156 6.86 -12.97 -4.23
CA VAL A 156 7.55 -11.66 -4.04
C VAL A 156 7.79 -11.37 -2.56
N PRO A 157 8.58 -12.21 -1.84
CA PRO A 157 8.69 -12.22 -0.38
C PRO A 157 9.25 -10.94 0.26
N LYS A 158 9.70 -9.96 -0.53
CA LYS A 158 10.13 -8.63 -0.06
C LYS A 158 9.06 -7.54 -0.25
N TRP A 159 7.91 -7.88 -0.81
CA TRP A 159 6.77 -7.00 -0.94
C TRP A 159 5.94 -6.99 0.35
N ASN A 160 5.55 -5.81 0.80
CA ASN A 160 4.59 -5.68 1.90
C ASN A 160 3.16 -5.79 1.31
N PRO A 161 2.41 -6.86 1.62
CA PRO A 161 1.12 -7.13 0.98
C PRO A 161 0.00 -6.23 1.50
N MET A 162 0.25 -5.51 2.59
CA MET A 162 -0.71 -4.59 3.19
C MET A 162 -0.01 -3.47 3.94
N ASN A 163 -0.59 -2.28 3.84
CA ASN A 163 -0.23 -1.13 4.66
C ASN A 163 -1.49 -0.59 5.34
N VAL A 164 -1.71 -1.02 6.59
CA VAL A 164 -2.88 -0.66 7.40
C VAL A 164 -2.90 0.85 7.59
N CYS A 165 -3.95 1.50 7.10
CA CYS A 165 -3.92 2.93 6.84
C CYS A 165 -4.93 3.69 7.69
N SER A 166 -4.46 4.10 8.85
CA SER A 166 -5.24 4.86 9.82
C SER A 166 -5.32 6.35 9.51
N TYR A 167 -4.40 6.87 8.66
CA TYR A 167 -4.38 8.25 8.19
C TYR A 167 -5.77 8.77 7.80
N HIS A 168 -6.49 8.03 6.96
CA HIS A 168 -7.81 8.44 6.45
C HIS A 168 -8.89 8.47 7.53
N LEU A 169 -8.77 7.64 8.57
CA LEU A 169 -9.73 7.61 9.67
C LEU A 169 -9.63 8.92 10.47
N GLN A 170 -8.42 9.40 10.73
CA GLN A 170 -8.22 10.68 11.40
C GLN A 170 -8.61 11.87 10.52
N GLU A 171 -8.34 11.83 9.21
CA GLU A 171 -8.83 12.85 8.28
C GLU A 171 -10.37 12.89 8.22
N ALA A 172 -11.04 11.76 8.46
CA ALA A 172 -12.50 11.68 8.59
C ALA A 172 -13.03 12.08 9.99
N GLY A 173 -12.14 12.41 10.94
CA GLY A 173 -12.48 12.93 12.25
C GLY A 173 -12.30 11.96 13.42
N ALA A 174 -11.66 10.80 13.22
CA ALA A 174 -11.29 9.93 14.33
C ALA A 174 -10.33 10.64 15.30
N THR A 175 -10.51 10.44 16.61
CA THR A 175 -9.53 10.89 17.61
C THR A 175 -8.25 10.03 17.51
N PRO A 176 -7.10 10.48 18.04
CA PRO A 176 -5.87 9.68 18.07
C PRO A 176 -6.04 8.29 18.68
N GLU A 177 -6.89 8.15 19.69
CA GLU A 177 -7.21 6.87 20.33
C GLU A 177 -8.03 5.96 19.40
N GLN A 178 -9.02 6.53 18.70
CA GLN A 178 -9.84 5.80 17.73
C GLN A 178 -9.00 5.36 16.53
N GLU A 179 -8.17 6.25 15.99
CA GLU A 179 -7.26 5.94 14.89
C GLU A 179 -6.42 4.70 15.20
N LEU A 180 -5.76 4.69 16.37
CA LEU A 180 -4.90 3.60 16.80
C LEU A 180 -5.68 2.31 17.05
N ALA A 181 -6.81 2.38 17.75
CA ALA A 181 -7.66 1.23 18.01
C ALA A 181 -8.16 0.59 16.70
N PHE A 182 -8.62 1.40 15.75
CA PHE A 182 -9.11 0.92 14.45
C PHE A 182 -7.97 0.33 13.61
N ALA A 183 -6.77 0.92 13.63
CA ALA A 183 -5.60 0.39 12.94
C ALA A 183 -5.23 -1.00 13.47
N LEU A 184 -5.08 -1.15 14.78
CA LEU A 184 -4.69 -2.42 15.40
C LEU A 184 -5.74 -3.51 15.17
N VAL A 185 -7.03 -3.19 15.33
CA VAL A 185 -8.11 -4.15 15.06
C VAL A 185 -8.18 -4.54 13.58
N THR A 186 -7.89 -3.60 12.66
CA THR A 186 -7.81 -3.89 11.22
C THR A 186 -6.68 -4.88 10.92
N ALA A 187 -5.48 -4.64 11.48
CA ALA A 187 -4.34 -5.54 11.31
C ALA A 187 -4.64 -6.95 11.85
N ILE A 188 -5.22 -7.03 13.05
CA ILE A 188 -5.67 -8.29 13.66
C ILE A 188 -6.65 -9.01 12.74
N ALA A 189 -7.71 -8.33 12.26
CA ALA A 189 -8.74 -8.97 11.45
C ALA A 189 -8.18 -9.55 10.14
N VAL A 190 -7.23 -8.84 9.52
CA VAL A 190 -6.57 -9.34 8.32
C VAL A 190 -5.65 -10.52 8.62
N LEU A 191 -4.82 -10.44 9.66
CA LEU A 191 -3.94 -11.55 10.04
C LEU A 191 -4.73 -12.79 10.45
N ASP A 192 -5.82 -12.63 11.21
CA ASP A 192 -6.74 -13.73 11.55
C ASP A 192 -7.32 -14.37 10.27
N THR A 193 -7.65 -13.55 9.26
CA THR A 193 -8.14 -14.03 7.95
C THR A 193 -7.07 -14.80 7.19
N VAL A 194 -5.84 -14.27 7.11
CA VAL A 194 -4.69 -14.93 6.46
C VAL A 194 -4.39 -16.28 7.14
N LYS A 195 -4.40 -16.31 8.48
CA LYS A 195 -4.17 -17.52 9.26
C LYS A 195 -5.27 -18.56 9.01
N ALA A 196 -6.53 -18.14 8.98
CA ALA A 196 -7.67 -19.02 8.75
C ALA A 196 -7.70 -19.62 7.33
N GLN A 197 -7.16 -18.91 6.33
CA GLN A 197 -7.04 -19.42 4.96
C GLN A 197 -6.04 -20.58 4.84
N GLY A 198 -4.99 -20.59 5.68
CA GLY A 198 -4.07 -21.72 5.80
C GLY A 198 -3.05 -21.86 4.67
N GLU A 199 -2.89 -20.83 3.82
CA GLU A 199 -1.89 -20.82 2.74
C GLU A 199 -0.50 -20.38 3.21
N VAL A 200 -0.40 -19.68 4.34
CA VAL A 200 0.86 -19.38 5.03
C VAL A 200 1.08 -20.45 6.09
N ALA A 201 2.21 -21.14 6.03
CA ALA A 201 2.56 -22.15 7.02
C ALA A 201 2.67 -21.53 8.41
N GLU A 202 2.21 -22.24 9.45
CA GLU A 202 2.20 -21.73 10.82
C GLU A 202 3.58 -21.30 11.32
N ALA A 203 4.63 -22.03 10.92
CA ALA A 203 6.02 -21.71 11.27
C ALA A 203 6.51 -20.39 10.65
N ASP A 204 5.95 -19.99 9.51
CA ASP A 204 6.33 -18.80 8.76
C ASP A 204 5.40 -17.60 9.03
N PHE A 205 4.37 -17.79 9.87
CA PHE A 205 3.44 -16.74 10.22
C PHE A 205 4.10 -15.50 10.87
N PRO A 206 5.13 -15.62 11.72
CA PRO A 206 5.87 -14.45 12.21
C PRO A 206 6.50 -13.61 11.08
N GLU A 207 6.96 -14.25 10.00
CA GLU A 207 7.47 -13.53 8.83
C GLU A 207 6.33 -12.76 8.15
N MET A 208 5.14 -13.36 7.99
CA MET A 208 3.95 -12.66 7.48
C MET A 208 3.58 -11.45 8.34
N VAL A 209 3.57 -11.58 9.67
CA VAL A 209 3.33 -10.47 10.60
C VAL A 209 4.34 -9.34 10.38
N SER A 210 5.61 -9.68 10.16
CA SER A 210 6.68 -8.69 9.89
C SER A 210 6.50 -7.91 8.57
N ARG A 211 5.66 -8.41 7.65
CA ARG A 211 5.33 -7.75 6.37
C ARG A 211 4.15 -6.81 6.45
N ILE A 212 3.40 -6.81 7.54
CA ILE A 212 2.35 -5.82 7.78
C ILE A 212 3.01 -4.49 8.15
N SER A 213 2.73 -3.45 7.37
CA SER A 213 3.15 -2.08 7.69
C SER A 213 1.96 -1.21 8.06
N PHE A 214 2.25 -0.04 8.64
CA PHE A 214 1.24 0.94 9.04
C PHE A 214 1.47 2.30 8.38
N PHE A 215 0.37 2.94 7.96
CA PHE A 215 0.35 4.32 7.49
C PHE A 215 -0.53 5.18 8.40
N VAL A 216 0.17 5.90 9.27
CA VAL A 216 -0.39 6.75 10.33
C VAL A 216 -0.26 8.22 9.96
N ASN A 217 -1.15 9.05 10.50
CA ASN A 217 -0.99 10.49 10.40
C ASN A 217 -0.02 11.02 11.50
N ALA A 218 0.47 12.25 11.29
CA ALA A 218 0.99 13.10 12.35
C ALA A 218 0.27 14.46 12.33
N GLY A 219 -0.73 14.61 13.20
CA GLY A 219 -1.48 15.86 13.37
C GLY A 219 -0.71 17.00 14.05
N ILE A 220 -1.40 18.12 14.27
CA ILE A 220 -0.80 19.34 14.84
C ILE A 220 -0.48 19.24 16.35
N ARG A 221 -1.07 18.26 17.05
CA ARG A 221 -0.93 18.10 18.51
C ARG A 221 0.35 17.34 18.84
N PHE A 222 1.50 17.99 18.68
CA PHE A 222 2.84 17.38 18.78
C PHE A 222 3.00 16.34 19.90
N VAL A 223 2.69 16.70 21.16
CA VAL A 223 2.85 15.78 22.31
C VAL A 223 1.91 14.59 22.21
N THR A 224 0.66 14.81 21.77
CA THR A 224 -0.32 13.74 21.60
C THR A 224 0.10 12.78 20.49
N GLU A 225 0.54 13.29 19.34
CA GLU A 225 0.99 12.45 18.22
C GLU A 225 2.26 11.67 18.56
N LEU A 226 3.20 12.28 19.30
CA LEU A 226 4.37 11.58 19.81
C LEU A 226 4.00 10.44 20.77
N CYS A 227 3.10 10.69 21.72
CA CYS A 227 2.61 9.66 22.64
C CYS A 227 1.84 8.56 21.90
N LYS A 228 1.00 8.92 20.92
CA LYS A 228 0.26 7.99 20.05
C LYS A 228 1.22 7.02 19.39
N MET A 229 2.27 7.52 18.75
CA MET A 229 3.24 6.67 18.03
C MET A 229 4.00 5.73 18.95
N ARG A 230 4.34 6.16 20.17
CA ARG A 230 4.99 5.28 21.15
C ARG A 230 4.04 4.19 21.64
N ALA A 231 2.82 4.57 22.02
CA ALA A 231 1.80 3.63 22.45
C ALA A 231 1.41 2.65 21.34
N PHE A 232 1.45 3.08 20.08
CA PHE A 232 1.21 2.20 18.92
C PHE A 232 2.17 1.03 18.95
N VAL A 233 3.48 1.30 19.01
CA VAL A 233 4.51 0.26 18.96
C VAL A 233 4.36 -0.69 20.15
N ASP A 234 4.22 -0.15 21.37
CA ASP A 234 4.05 -0.97 22.57
C ASP A 234 2.82 -1.90 22.47
N LEU A 235 1.69 -1.39 21.97
CA LEU A 235 0.45 -2.17 21.81
C LEU A 235 0.54 -3.19 20.68
N TRP A 236 1.22 -2.86 19.58
CA TRP A 236 1.42 -3.79 18.48
C TRP A 236 2.33 -4.95 18.89
N ASP A 237 3.40 -4.66 19.64
CA ASP A 237 4.29 -5.68 20.20
C ASP A 237 3.53 -6.59 21.19
N GLU A 238 2.73 -6.02 22.10
CA GLU A 238 1.88 -6.79 23.03
C GLU A 238 0.90 -7.69 22.28
N ILE A 239 0.22 -7.18 21.24
CA ILE A 239 -0.71 -7.97 20.42
C ILE A 239 0.02 -9.13 19.75
N CYS A 240 1.20 -8.90 19.17
CA CYS A 240 1.97 -9.94 18.48
C CYS A 240 2.55 -10.99 19.43
N GLU A 241 2.86 -10.62 20.68
CA GLU A 241 3.36 -11.55 21.70
C GLU A 241 2.25 -12.41 22.32
N THR A 242 1.07 -11.83 22.53
CA THR A 242 0.02 -12.44 23.36
C THR A 242 -1.10 -13.15 22.59
N ARG A 243 -1.22 -12.94 21.27
CA ARG A 243 -2.26 -13.54 20.42
C ARG A 243 -1.71 -14.44 19.32
#